data_AF-A0A6M0FQB4-F1
#
_entry.id   AF-A0A6M0FQB4-F1
#
_cell.length_a   1.000
_cell.length_b   1.000
_cell.length_c   1.000
_cell.angle_alpha   90.00
_cell.angle_beta   90.00
_cell.angle_gamma   90.00
#
_symmetry.space_group_name_H-M   'P 1'
#
loop_
_entity.id
_entity.type
_entity.pdbx_description
1 polymer ?
#
loop_
_entity_poly.entity_id
_entity_poly.type
_entity_poly.pdbx_seq_one_letter_code
_entity_poly.pdbx_strand_id
1 'polypeptide(L)' 'MSFVDRREYKCELYGSELIIVDRWFPSSKTCSRCGTIK' A
#
# COMPACT_ATOMS: atom_id res chain seq x y z
N MET A 1 -1.61 16.35 10.76
CA MET A 1 -2.17 14.98 10.70
C MET A 1 -2.11 14.52 9.25
N SER A 2 -1.19 13.62 8.92
CA SER A 2 -0.92 13.19 7.54
C SER A 2 -1.77 11.98 7.16
N PHE A 3 -1.80 11.62 5.86
CA PHE A 3 -2.53 10.44 5.38
C PHE A 3 -1.97 9.11 5.95
N VAL A 4 -0.65 9.05 6.17
CA VAL A 4 0.04 7.87 6.69
C VAL A 4 -0.32 7.64 8.16
N ASP A 5 -0.28 8.70 8.96
CA ASP A 5 -0.64 8.71 10.39
C ASP A 5 -2.04 8.14 10.66
N ARG A 6 -3.02 8.51 9.81
CA ARG A 6 -4.38 7.95 9.88
C ARG A 6 -4.44 6.46 9.55
N ARG A 7 -3.58 5.96 8.66
CA ARG A 7 -3.53 4.53 8.31
C ARG A 7 -2.84 3.72 9.39
N GLU A 8 -1.75 4.23 9.95
CA GLU A 8 -1.01 3.59 11.05
C GLU A 8 -1.92 3.37 12.25
N TYR A 9 -2.58 4.42 12.74
CA TYR A 9 -3.54 4.32 13.85
C TYR A 9 -4.60 3.24 13.62
N LYS A 10 -5.18 3.19 12.41
CA LYS A 10 -6.18 2.15 12.09
C LYS A 10 -5.57 0.76 12.03
N CYS A 11 -4.40 0.63 11.42
CA CYS A 11 -3.67 -0.62 11.36
C CYS A 11 -3.36 -1.17 12.76
N GLU A 12 -2.92 -0.32 13.69
CA GLU A 12 -2.71 -0.67 15.11
C GLU A 12 -4.00 -1.14 15.79
N LEU A 13 -5.14 -0.47 15.54
CA LEU A 13 -6.43 -0.88 16.11
C LEU A 13 -6.90 -2.27 15.67
N TYR A 14 -6.63 -2.64 14.43
CA TYR A 14 -7.08 -3.92 13.85
C TYR A 14 -5.99 -5.01 13.85
N GLY A 15 -4.77 -4.68 14.30
CA GLY A 15 -3.62 -5.58 14.24
C GLY A 15 -3.13 -5.88 12.82
N SER A 16 -3.37 -4.97 11.87
CA SER A 16 -2.97 -5.11 10.47
C SER A 16 -1.62 -4.43 10.21
N GLU A 17 -0.77 -5.02 9.37
CA GLU A 17 0.50 -4.40 9.00
C GLU A 17 0.33 -3.34 7.89
N LEU A 18 1.00 -2.19 8.04
CA LEU A 18 1.03 -1.14 7.01
C LEU A 18 2.38 -1.16 6.28
N ILE A 19 2.34 -1.46 4.98
CA ILE A 19 3.53 -1.43 4.12
C ILE A 19 3.44 -0.19 3.22
N ILE A 20 4.40 0.72 3.36
CA ILE A 20 4.53 1.89 2.48
C ILE A 20 5.40 1.50 1.28
N VAL A 21 4.83 1.59 0.09
CA VAL A 21 5.53 1.35 -1.17
C VAL A 21 6.02 2.67 -1.78
N ASP A 22 7.05 2.58 -2.62
CA ASP A 22 7.63 3.73 -3.32
C ASP A 22 6.59 4.44 -4.22
N ARG A 23 6.80 5.75 -4.45
CA ARG A 23 5.92 6.59 -5.27
C ARG A 23 5.80 6.10 -6.71
N TRP A 24 6.83 5.49 -7.27
CA TRP A 24 6.85 5.02 -8.66
C TRP A 24 6.48 3.54 -8.79
N PHE A 25 5.94 2.93 -7.74
CA PHE A 25 5.49 1.55 -7.78
C PHE A 25 4.41 1.36 -8.87
N PRO A 26 4.62 0.48 -9.86
CA PRO A 26 3.77 0.36 -11.05
C PRO A 26 2.47 -0.43 -10.76
N SER A 27 1.79 -0.13 -9.66
CA SER A 27 0.56 -0.82 -9.23
C SER A 27 -0.53 -0.84 -10.32
N SER A 28 -0.70 0.26 -11.04
CA SER A 28 -1.71 0.39 -12.10
C SER A 28 -1.33 -0.33 -13.41
N LYS A 29 -0.06 -0.69 -13.59
CA LYS A 29 0.45 -1.40 -14.77
C LYS A 29 0.79 -2.86 -14.47
N THR A 30 0.67 -3.27 -13.21
CA THR A 30 0.93 -4.65 -12.77
C THR A 30 -0.33 -5.48 -12.92
N CYS A 31 -0.25 -6.51 -13.75
CA CYS A 31 -1.31 -7.49 -13.91
C CYS A 31 -1.58 -8.24 -12.59
N SER A 32 -2.77 -8.13 -12.00
CA SER A 32 -3.13 -8.85 -10.77
C SER A 32 -3.20 -10.38 -10.95
N ARG A 33 -3.41 -10.85 -12.18
CA ARG A 33 -3.46 -12.29 -12.52
C ARG A 33 -2.07 -12.91 -12.75
N CYS A 34 -1.10 -12.11 -13.19
CA CYS A 34 0.13 -12.62 -13.80
C CYS A 34 1.41 -11.89 -13.38
N GLY A 35 1.32 -10.78 -12.65
CA GLY A 35 2.46 -10.01 -12.16
C GLY A 35 3.26 -9.23 -13.21
N THR A 36 2.92 -9.36 -14.50
CA THR A 36 3.62 -8.66 -15.57
C THR A 36 3.37 -7.15 -15.52
N ILE A 37 4.44 -6.36 -15.63
CA ILE A 37 4.41 -4.91 -15.72
C ILE A 37 4.51 -4.54 -17.22
N LYS A 38 3.56 -3.75 -17.71
CA LYS A 38 3.60 -3.17 -19.07
C LYS A 38 4.30 -1.82 -19.12
#